data_AF-A0A3S5AN82-F1
#
_entry.id   AF-A0A3S5AN82-F1
#
_cell.length_a   1.000
_cell.length_b   1.000
_cell.length_c   1.000
_cell.angle_alpha   90.00
_cell.angle_beta   90.00
_cell.angle_gamma   90.00
#
_symmetry.space_group_name_H-M   'P 1'
#
loop_
_entity.id
_entity.type
_entity.pdbx_description
1 polymer ?
#
loop_
_entity_poly.entity_id
_entity_poly.type
_entity_poly.pdbx_seq_one_letter_code
_entity_poly.pdbx_strand_id
1 'polypeptide(L)' 'MVDKAASEFRDTDTMLSTAESICGPYLWKVYDLLVLPPSFPYGGMENPCLTFVTPTLIVSYTETIGFQ' A
#
# COMPACT_ATOMS: atom_id res chain seq x y z
N MET A 1 -9.69 -8.76 -8.22
CA MET A 1 -9.07 -7.43 -7.98
C MET A 1 -8.50 -7.35 -6.57
N VAL A 2 -9.25 -7.78 -5.56
CA VAL A 2 -8.78 -7.87 -4.16
C VAL A 2 -7.49 -8.67 -4.03
N ASP A 3 -7.40 -9.87 -4.62
CA ASP A 3 -6.19 -10.70 -4.49
C ASP A 3 -4.94 -10.07 -5.12
N LYS A 4 -5.12 -9.32 -6.22
CA LYS A 4 -4.02 -8.59 -6.86
C LYS A 4 -3.54 -7.44 -5.98
N ALA A 5 -4.47 -6.69 -5.38
CA ALA A 5 -4.14 -5.64 -4.43
C ALA A 5 -3.44 -6.21 -3.18
N ALA A 6 -3.94 -7.33 -2.66
CA ALA A 6 -3.35 -8.00 -1.50
C ALA A 6 -1.92 -8.50 -1.79
N SER A 7 -1.65 -8.99 -3.00
CA SER A 7 -0.31 -9.37 -3.42
C SER A 7 0.62 -8.17 -3.56
N GLU A 8 0.13 -7.08 -4.15
CA GLU A 8 0.93 -5.87 -4.39
C GLU A 8 1.32 -5.17 -3.08
N PHE A 9 0.38 -5.08 -2.14
CA PHE A 9 0.57 -4.39 -0.86
C PHE A 9 0.95 -5.34 0.28
N ARG A 10 1.49 -6.53 -0.03
CA ARG A 10 1.88 -7.51 1.00
C ARG A 10 2.98 -6.99 1.92
N ASP A 11 3.88 -6.17 1.40
CA ASP A 11 5.05 -5.66 2.14
C ASP A 11 4.74 -4.43 3.00
N THR A 12 3.48 -3.97 3.02
CA THR A 12 3.05 -2.80 3.80
C THR A 12 3.34 -2.97 5.30
N ASP A 13 3.26 -4.18 5.85
CA ASP A 13 3.58 -4.46 7.27
C ASP A 13 5.07 -4.21 7.58
N THR A 14 5.96 -4.63 6.67
CA THR A 14 7.40 -4.38 6.76
C THR A 14 7.71 -2.88 6.64
N MET A 15 7.02 -2.18 5.73
CA MET A 15 7.15 -0.73 5.58
C MET A 15 6.70 0.01 6.83
N LEU A 16 5.58 -0.40 7.43
CA LEU A 16 5.05 0.19 8.66
C LEU A 16 6.01 -0.03 9.83
N SER A 17 6.50 -1.25 10.03
CA SER A 17 7.48 -1.58 11.07
C SER A 17 8.77 -0.76 10.93
N THR A 18 9.24 -0.59 9.69
CA THR A 18 10.42 0.23 9.39
C THR A 18 10.15 1.70 9.72
N ALA A 19 8.99 2.23 9.31
CA ALA A 19 8.58 3.60 9.61
C ALA A 19 8.44 3.84 11.12
N GLU A 20 7.90 2.89 11.88
CA GLU A 20 7.82 3.00 13.34
C GLU A 20 9.20 3.09 14.00
N SER A 21 10.18 2.35 13.48
CA SER A 21 11.56 2.39 14.00
C SER A 21 12.25 3.74 13.77
N ILE A 22 11.88 4.46 12.71
CA ILE A 22 12.51 5.72 12.29
C ILE A 22 11.76 6.92 12.85
N CYS A 23 10.43 6.90 12.77
CA CYS A 23 9.55 8.03 13.03
C CYS A 23 8.85 7.95 14.40
N GLY A 24 8.95 6.82 15.11
CA GLY A 24 8.26 6.57 16.36
C GLY A 24 6.92 5.82 16.19
N PRO A 25 6.22 5.53 17.30
CA PRO A 25 5.10 4.59 17.30
C PRO A 25 3.92 5.08 16.45
N TYR A 26 3.31 4.16 15.69
CA TYR A 26 2.14 4.47 14.87
C TYR A 26 0.89 4.66 15.74
N LEU A 27 0.40 5.90 15.82
CA LEU A 27 -0.69 6.28 16.74
C LEU A 27 -2.07 5.73 16.36
N TRP A 28 -2.29 5.49 15.07
CA TRP A 28 -3.62 5.18 14.52
C TRP A 28 -3.98 3.69 14.62
N LYS A 29 -3.01 2.85 15.03
CA LYS A 29 -3.12 1.40 15.29
C LYS A 29 -3.42 0.53 14.07
N VAL A 30 -4.37 0.94 13.23
CA VAL A 30 -4.80 0.22 12.02
C VAL A 30 -4.34 1.02 10.82
N TYR A 31 -3.80 0.32 9.82
CA TYR A 31 -3.43 0.90 8.53
C TYR A 31 -4.09 0.08 7.43
N ASP A 32 -5.33 0.42 7.07
CA ASP A 32 -6.05 -0.24 5.98
C ASP A 32 -5.84 0.49 4.65
N LEU A 33 -5.92 -0.26 3.56
CA LEU A 33 -5.82 0.24 2.19
C LEU A 33 -7.14 0.06 1.45
N LEU A 34 -7.69 1.17 0.95
CA LEU A 34 -8.91 1.17 0.13
C LEU A 34 -8.56 1.43 -1.34
N VAL A 35 -8.72 0.39 -2.18
CA VAL A 35 -8.58 0.52 -3.63
C VAL A 35 -9.86 1.12 -4.22
N LEU A 36 -9.75 2.36 -4.71
CA LEU A 36 -10.87 3.05 -5.33
C LEU A 36 -11.06 2.68 -6.82
N PRO A 37 -12.19 3.04 -7.44
CA PRO A 37 -12.35 2.91 -8.89
C PRO A 37 -11.35 3.80 -9.66
N PRO A 38 -11.05 3.49 -10.94
CA PRO A 38 -10.11 4.26 -11.77
C PRO A 38 -10.47 5.73 -11.99
N SER A 39 -11.69 6.13 -11.62
CA SER A 39 -12.17 7.51 -11.67
C SER A 39 -11.61 8.40 -10.57
N PHE A 40 -10.84 7.85 -9.62
CA PHE A 40 -10.20 8.65 -8.58
C PHE A 40 -9.03 9.48 -9.16
N PRO A 41 -9.05 10.82 -9.05
CA PRO A 41 -8.12 11.68 -9.79
C PRO A 41 -6.72 11.78 -9.17
N TYR A 42 -6.49 11.20 -7.98
CA TYR A 42 -5.21 11.27 -7.26
C TYR A 42 -4.55 9.89 -7.17
N GLY A 43 -3.21 9.86 -7.10
CA GLY A 43 -2.44 8.64 -6.91
C GLY A 43 -2.69 7.96 -5.54
N GLY A 44 -2.98 8.76 -4.51
CA GLY A 44 -3.38 8.25 -3.20
C GLY A 44 -3.77 9.39 -2.26
N MET A 45 -4.34 9.04 -1.10
CA MET A 45 -4.70 9.98 -0.03
C MET A 45 -4.50 9.32 1.33
N GLU A 46 -3.62 9.89 2.17
CA GLU A 46 -3.17 9.38 3.48
C GLU A 46 -4.19 9.57 4.62
N ASN A 47 -5.46 9.27 4.37
CA ASN A 47 -6.48 9.35 5.42
C ASN A 47 -6.11 8.46 6.61
N PRO A 48 -6.17 8.99 7.86
CA PRO A 48 -5.80 8.23 9.04
C PRO A 48 -6.67 6.97 9.15
N CYS A 49 -6.03 5.84 9.45
CA CYS A 49 -6.60 4.48 9.49
C CYS A 49 -7.02 3.85 8.15
N LEU A 50 -7.18 4.61 7.07
CA LEU A 50 -7.70 4.08 5.81
C LEU A 50 -7.14 4.84 4.59
N THR A 51 -5.94 4.46 4.15
CA THR A 51 -5.28 5.12 3.01
C THR A 51 -5.98 4.76 1.70
N PHE A 52 -6.33 5.76 0.91
CA PHE A 52 -6.98 5.56 -0.39
C PHE A 52 -5.91 5.41 -1.45
N VAL A 53 -6.05 4.39 -2.31
CA VAL A 53 -5.11 4.11 -3.39
C VAL A 53 -5.86 3.94 -4.71
N THR A 54 -5.29 4.48 -5.77
CA THR A 54 -5.79 4.28 -7.13
C THR A 54 -5.38 2.90 -7.66
N PRO A 55 -6.18 2.25 -8.51
CA PRO A 55 -5.86 0.92 -9.04
C PRO A 55 -4.70 0.96 -10.04
N THR A 56 -4.23 2.14 -10.48
CA THR A 56 -3.01 2.24 -11.30
C THR A 56 -1.73 1.88 -10.54
N LEU A 57 -1.78 1.84 -9.20
CA LEU A 57 -0.69 1.34 -8.37
C LEU A 57 -0.62 -0.19 -8.31
N ILE A 58 -1.68 -0.90 -8.71
CA ILE A 58 -1.69 -2.36 -8.76
C ILE A 58 -1.07 -2.79 -10.09
N VAL A 59 0.26 -2.85 -10.13
CA VAL A 59 0.98 -3.27 -11.32
C VAL A 59 1.28 -4.76 -11.18
N SER A 60 0.74 -5.60 -12.07
CA SER A 60 0.94 -7.06 -12.00
C SER A 60 2.37 -7.50 -12.39
N TYR A 61 3.42 -6.77 -11.98
CA TYR A 61 4.80 -7.22 -12.13
C TYR A 61 5.15 -8.09 -10.92
N THR A 62 4.95 -9.39 -11.09
CA THR A 62 5.70 -10.38 -10.31
C THR A 62 7.19 -10.08 -10.52
N GLU A 63 7.90 -9.62 -9.49
CA GLU A 63 9.35 -9.52 -9.54
C GLU A 63 9.94 -10.91 -9.82
N THR A 64 10.38 -11.11 -11.05
CA THR A 64 11.49 -12.00 -11.36
C THR A 64 12.34 -11.37 -12.44
N ILE A 65 12.80 -10.15 -12.19
CA ILE A 65 14.08 -9.71 -12.73
C ILE A 65 15.12 -10.02 -11.67
N GLY A 66 15.60 -11.27 -11.71
CA GLY A 66 16.82 -11.63 -11.03
C GLY A 66 17.94 -10.73 -11.55
N PHE A 67 18.72 -10.16 -10.64
CA PHE A 67 20.07 -9.76 -10.94
C PHE A 67 20.83 -11.02 -11.41
N GLN A 68 21.16 -11.06 -12.70
CA GLN A 68 22.28 -11.83 -13.24
C GLN A 68 23.30 -10.83 -13.79
#